data_AF-A0A9P8LDC2-F1
#
_entry.id   AF-A0A9P8LDC2-F1
#
_cell.length_a   1.000
_cell.length_b   1.000
_cell.length_c   1.000
_cell.angle_alpha   90.00
_cell.angle_beta   90.00
_cell.angle_gamma   90.00
#
_symmetry.space_group_name_H-M   'P 1'
#
loop_
_entity.id
_entity.type
_entity.pdbx_description
1 polymer ?
#
loop_
_entity_poly.entity_id
_entity_poly.type
_entity_poly.pdbx_seq_one_letter_code
_entity_poly.pdbx_strand_id
1 'polypeptide(L)'
;MPVRKRKRGPKACDSPTAGGCKHPTSSPAPPAGGEETRPTILPLSTENLREFERMTSTPPTPTASKPSTVTSKSISAREVRRRLSTYRIYADKEDVFQPTSAIRIFSEGIVHGERNSPGLSNAEQTNISTISCRMQDEAEANVMDAIVPLLFPLPEIVFGRTNLAKNRDVEFLPNRVPTPSTTANSILTLALDAAGCLKNPKPDLCFGYPKSAFDDDSQRDFNDMFLNLTGLSRGIYHPFMIVEWKSSATGGTQYDAQNQAMRSGAALVSARLDLFLRINEIPPPPTETCVFSCTVDTYTANIHIHWCEVDEASGARSFHMNTVSDVMLKRPDEVRRLRREIENIMDWGLDVRLVKTKQVVALAGDLLTVRNEGAKKRKRVII
;
A
#
# COMPACT_ATOMS: atom_id res chain seq x y z
N MET A 1 29.11 59.54 -47.39
CA MET A 1 29.41 58.50 -46.40
C MET A 1 28.87 57.16 -46.90
N PRO A 2 29.71 56.13 -47.01
CA PRO A 2 29.40 54.81 -47.60
C PRO A 2 28.93 53.83 -46.48
N VAL A 3 28.44 52.60 -46.73
CA VAL A 3 29.24 51.41 -47.05
C VAL A 3 28.33 50.27 -47.53
N ARG A 4 28.89 49.53 -48.49
CA ARG A 4 28.38 48.38 -49.26
C ARG A 4 28.18 47.09 -48.47
N LYS A 5 27.22 46.31 -49.00
CA LYS A 5 27.12 44.83 -49.12
C LYS A 5 28.33 43.98 -48.67
N ARG A 6 28.05 42.85 -48.03
CA ARG A 6 28.70 41.55 -48.34
C ARG A 6 27.85 40.32 -47.98
N LYS A 7 27.53 39.53 -49.01
CA LYS A 7 27.20 38.10 -48.95
C LYS A 7 28.44 37.31 -48.53
N ARG A 8 28.29 36.25 -47.72
CA ARG A 8 29.20 35.10 -47.71
C ARG A 8 28.37 33.82 -47.65
N GLY A 9 28.50 33.03 -48.71
CA GLY A 9 28.08 31.63 -48.77
C GLY A 9 29.13 30.69 -48.14
N PRO A 10 28.93 29.37 -48.30
CA PRO A 10 29.41 28.35 -47.38
C PRO A 10 30.87 27.96 -47.61
N LYS A 11 31.53 27.48 -46.57
CA LYS A 11 32.81 26.76 -46.69
C LYS A 11 32.61 25.32 -46.24
N ALA A 12 32.68 24.42 -47.23
CA ALA A 12 33.16 23.08 -47.05
C ALA A 12 34.66 23.14 -46.68
N CYS A 13 35.08 22.28 -45.77
CA CYS A 13 36.48 21.88 -45.62
C CYS A 13 36.51 20.37 -45.47
N ASP A 14 37.42 19.80 -46.26
CA ASP A 14 37.65 18.39 -46.46
C ASP A 14 38.22 17.69 -45.22
N SER A 15 37.91 16.40 -45.15
CA SER A 15 38.62 15.36 -44.40
C SER A 15 40.12 15.31 -44.75
N PRO A 16 40.98 14.81 -43.84
CA PRO A 16 41.51 13.47 -44.14
C PRO A 16 41.84 12.55 -42.92
N THR A 17 41.90 11.26 -43.25
CA THR A 17 42.79 10.19 -42.75
C THR A 17 42.61 9.59 -41.35
N ALA A 18 42.09 8.35 -41.37
CA ALA A 18 42.73 7.11 -40.93
C ALA A 18 43.58 7.14 -39.64
N GLY A 19 42.99 6.61 -38.56
CA GLY A 19 43.72 6.13 -37.38
C GLY A 19 43.08 4.84 -36.88
N GLY A 20 43.74 3.71 -37.12
CA GLY A 20 43.28 2.39 -36.71
C GLY A 20 43.34 2.22 -35.19
N CYS A 21 42.19 1.95 -34.57
CA CYS A 21 42.12 1.46 -33.19
C CYS A 21 42.23 -0.06 -33.20
N LYS A 22 43.36 -0.56 -32.71
CA LYS A 22 43.58 -1.96 -32.37
C LYS A 22 42.64 -2.33 -31.21
N HIS A 23 41.79 -3.33 -31.41
CA HIS A 23 41.06 -4.00 -30.33
C HIS A 23 42.06 -4.76 -29.44
N PRO A 24 42.05 -4.56 -28.10
CA PRO A 24 42.67 -5.51 -27.20
C PRO A 24 41.77 -6.74 -27.06
N THR A 25 42.39 -7.85 -27.45
CA THR A 25 42.11 -9.26 -27.14
C THR A 25 41.39 -9.52 -25.83
N SER A 26 40.27 -10.25 -25.96
CA SER A 26 39.76 -11.30 -25.08
C SER A 26 40.37 -11.41 -23.66
N SER A 27 39.62 -10.95 -22.66
CA SER A 27 39.79 -11.42 -21.28
C SER A 27 39.27 -12.86 -21.15
N PRO A 28 39.86 -13.70 -20.28
CA PRO A 28 39.51 -15.10 -20.14
C PRO A 28 38.13 -15.25 -19.47
N ALA A 29 37.40 -16.29 -19.88
CA ALA A 29 36.18 -16.72 -19.23
C ALA A 29 36.41 -17.01 -17.73
N PRO A 30 35.49 -16.62 -16.85
CA PRO A 30 35.56 -16.99 -15.44
C PRO A 30 35.41 -18.52 -15.28
N PRO A 31 36.07 -19.12 -14.28
CA PRO A 31 35.96 -20.55 -14.02
C PRO A 31 34.52 -20.91 -13.69
N ALA A 32 34.05 -22.04 -14.23
CA ALA A 32 32.78 -22.65 -13.90
C ALA A 32 32.70 -22.84 -12.38
N GLY A 33 31.92 -21.96 -11.72
CA GLY A 33 31.56 -22.09 -10.32
C GLY A 33 30.77 -23.38 -10.15
N GLY A 34 31.21 -24.20 -9.18
CA GLY A 34 30.55 -25.44 -8.83
C GLY A 34 29.08 -25.21 -8.50
N GLU A 35 28.26 -26.20 -8.85
CA GLU A 35 26.88 -26.30 -8.42
C GLU A 35 26.81 -26.21 -6.89
N GLU A 36 26.54 -25.00 -6.39
CA GLU A 36 26.02 -24.81 -5.05
C GLU A 36 24.64 -25.46 -5.03
N THR A 37 24.58 -26.70 -4.56
CA THR A 37 23.34 -27.40 -4.27
C THR A 37 22.52 -26.53 -3.34
N ARG A 38 21.49 -25.86 -3.90
CA ARG A 38 20.47 -25.16 -3.14
C ARG A 38 19.99 -26.08 -2.00
N PRO A 39 19.84 -25.59 -0.77
CA PRO A 39 19.21 -26.38 0.28
C PRO A 39 17.78 -26.68 -0.16
N THR A 40 17.54 -27.94 -0.52
CA THR A 40 16.20 -28.46 -0.74
C THR A 40 15.42 -28.21 0.53
N ILE A 41 14.48 -27.27 0.50
CA ILE A 41 13.54 -27.07 1.60
C ILE A 41 12.69 -28.34 1.64
N LEU A 42 13.06 -29.25 2.54
CA LEU A 42 12.30 -30.46 2.77
C LEU A 42 10.89 -30.07 3.24
N PRO A 43 9.84 -30.70 2.71
CA PRO A 43 8.48 -30.50 3.23
C PRO A 43 8.46 -30.77 4.73
N LEU A 44 7.61 -30.04 5.46
CA LEU A 44 7.45 -30.20 6.91
C LEU A 44 7.13 -31.67 7.24
N SER A 45 8.13 -32.41 7.69
CA SER A 45 7.99 -33.80 8.13
C SER A 45 7.88 -33.84 9.66
N THR A 46 7.26 -34.89 10.18
CA THR A 46 7.24 -35.19 11.62
C THR A 46 8.63 -35.31 12.23
N GLU A 47 9.64 -35.66 11.42
CA GLU A 47 11.02 -35.80 11.86
C GLU A 47 11.68 -34.44 12.11
N ASN A 48 11.44 -33.45 11.22
CA ASN A 48 11.94 -32.07 11.37
C ASN A 48 11.35 -31.38 12.62
N LEU A 49 10.10 -31.74 12.98
CA LEU A 49 9.44 -31.22 14.18
C LEU A 49 10.12 -31.74 15.47
N ARG A 50 10.47 -33.03 15.51
CA ARG A 50 11.14 -33.66 16.67
C ARG A 50 12.57 -33.17 16.88
N GLU A 51 13.24 -32.74 15.83
CA GLU A 51 14.58 -32.15 15.92
C GLU A 51 14.54 -30.73 16.51
N PHE A 52 13.54 -29.94 16.12
CA PHE A 52 13.29 -28.63 16.71
C PHE A 52 12.93 -28.71 18.20
N GLU A 53 12.07 -29.67 18.59
CA GLU A 53 11.72 -29.90 20.00
C GLU A 53 12.96 -30.24 20.84
N ARG A 54 13.87 -31.10 20.34
CA ARG A 54 15.14 -31.43 21.01
C ARG A 54 16.07 -30.24 21.16
N MET A 55 16.07 -29.29 20.23
CA MET A 55 16.89 -28.08 20.31
C MET A 55 16.38 -27.07 21.35
N THR A 56 15.12 -27.16 21.75
CA THR A 56 14.46 -26.19 22.64
C THR A 56 14.29 -26.71 24.08
N SER A 57 14.57 -27.98 24.34
CA SER A 57 14.30 -28.65 25.62
C SER A 57 15.50 -28.73 26.57
N THR A 58 16.32 -27.68 26.67
CA THR A 58 17.30 -27.55 27.77
C THR A 58 16.70 -26.76 28.93
N PRO A 59 16.54 -27.34 30.14
CA PRO A 59 16.00 -26.62 31.28
C PRO A 59 17.02 -25.61 31.84
N PRO A 60 16.61 -24.38 32.19
CA PRO A 60 17.52 -23.39 32.75
C PRO A 60 17.80 -23.65 34.24
N THR A 61 19.07 -23.58 34.61
CA THR A 61 19.57 -23.59 35.99
C THR A 61 19.11 -22.33 36.74
N PRO A 62 18.54 -22.44 37.95
CA PRO A 62 17.99 -21.29 38.66
C PRO A 62 19.11 -20.43 39.25
N THR A 63 19.31 -19.24 38.70
CA THR A 63 20.15 -18.21 39.32
C THR A 63 19.26 -17.03 39.70
N ALA A 64 19.18 -16.74 41.00
CA ALA A 64 18.35 -15.66 41.54
C ALA A 64 18.88 -14.30 41.07
N SER A 65 18.10 -13.59 40.26
CA SER A 65 18.33 -12.19 39.91
C SER A 65 17.05 -11.38 40.12
N LYS A 66 17.24 -10.15 40.60
CA LYS A 66 16.23 -9.18 41.04
C LYS A 66 15.20 -8.89 39.93
N PRO A 67 13.97 -8.46 40.30
CA PRO A 67 12.90 -8.20 39.33
C PRO A 67 13.32 -7.09 38.39
N SER A 68 13.67 -7.49 37.17
CA SER A 68 13.95 -6.59 36.07
C SER A 68 12.60 -6.09 35.56
N THR A 69 12.39 -4.78 35.61
CA THR A 69 11.27 -4.11 34.93
C THR A 69 11.17 -4.67 33.51
N VAL A 70 10.09 -5.41 33.21
CA VAL A 70 9.86 -6.03 31.90
C VAL A 70 9.70 -4.91 30.88
N THR A 71 10.82 -4.46 30.33
CA THR A 71 10.83 -3.66 29.11
C THR A 71 10.28 -4.56 28.03
N SER A 72 9.08 -4.24 27.53
CA SER A 72 8.46 -4.94 26.42
C SER A 72 9.46 -4.96 25.26
N LYS A 73 10.06 -6.13 24.98
CA LYS A 73 10.98 -6.29 23.85
C LYS A 73 10.26 -5.83 22.60
N SER A 74 10.83 -4.85 21.90
CA SER A 74 10.31 -4.45 20.59
C SER A 74 10.35 -5.66 19.66
N ILE A 75 9.21 -5.95 19.06
CA ILE A 75 9.08 -7.02 18.06
C ILE A 75 9.83 -6.56 16.80
N SER A 76 10.68 -7.40 16.25
CA SER A 76 11.42 -7.07 15.03
C SER A 76 10.48 -6.97 13.82
N ALA A 77 10.86 -6.17 12.82
CA ALA A 77 10.10 -6.02 11.58
C ALA A 77 9.87 -7.36 10.86
N ARG A 78 10.86 -8.27 10.91
CA ARG A 78 10.77 -9.62 10.36
C ARG A 78 9.70 -10.45 11.07
N GLU A 79 9.62 -10.35 12.40
CA GLU A 79 8.58 -11.03 13.17
C GLU A 79 7.20 -10.45 12.87
N VAL A 80 7.08 -9.13 12.67
CA VAL A 80 5.84 -8.50 12.19
C VAL A 80 5.42 -9.08 10.83
N ARG A 81 6.34 -9.18 9.85
CA ARG A 81 6.05 -9.79 8.53
C ARG A 81 5.60 -11.24 8.67
N ARG A 82 6.23 -12.02 9.55
CA ARG A 82 5.84 -13.41 9.84
C ARG A 82 4.40 -13.46 10.36
N ARG A 83 4.05 -12.62 11.33
CA ARG A 83 2.68 -12.53 11.86
C ARG A 83 1.68 -12.16 10.76
N LEU A 84 1.99 -11.15 9.94
CA LEU A 84 1.13 -10.78 8.80
C LEU A 84 0.85 -11.97 7.88
N SER A 85 1.86 -12.81 7.60
CA SER A 85 1.68 -14.01 6.78
C SER A 85 0.78 -15.07 7.41
N THR A 86 0.78 -15.21 8.75
CA THR A 86 -0.17 -16.07 9.47
C THR A 86 -1.61 -15.56 9.34
N TYR A 87 -1.78 -14.24 9.28
CA TYR A 87 -3.06 -13.58 9.00
C TYR A 87 -3.43 -13.58 7.51
N ARG A 88 -2.68 -14.31 6.66
CA ARG A 88 -2.85 -14.36 5.21
C ARG A 88 -2.73 -13.00 4.53
N ILE A 89 -1.84 -12.15 5.05
CA ILE A 89 -1.49 -10.85 4.47
C ILE A 89 -0.08 -10.94 3.90
N TYR A 90 0.05 -10.78 2.59
CA TYR A 90 1.27 -11.01 1.82
C TYR A 90 1.68 -9.77 1.04
N ALA A 91 2.98 -9.66 0.76
CA ALA A 91 3.53 -8.65 -0.13
C ALA A 91 4.62 -9.26 -1.00
N ASP A 92 4.67 -8.85 -2.27
CA ASP A 92 5.77 -9.08 -3.22
C ASP A 92 6.44 -10.45 -3.09
N LYS A 93 5.65 -11.53 -3.09
CA LYS A 93 6.20 -12.88 -3.17
C LYS A 93 6.46 -13.21 -4.64
N GLU A 94 7.71 -12.97 -5.05
CA GLU A 94 8.19 -12.95 -6.44
C GLU A 94 7.82 -14.17 -7.30
N ASP A 95 7.47 -15.34 -6.73
CA ASP A 95 7.16 -16.53 -7.54
C ASP A 95 5.79 -17.19 -7.26
N VAL A 96 5.04 -16.75 -6.24
CA VAL A 96 3.85 -17.52 -5.78
C VAL A 96 2.53 -16.76 -5.93
N PHE A 97 2.56 -15.43 -5.83
CA PHE A 97 1.35 -14.60 -5.82
C PHE A 97 1.56 -13.36 -6.69
N GLN A 98 1.74 -13.60 -7.98
CA GLN A 98 1.74 -12.53 -8.96
C GLN A 98 0.32 -11.97 -9.08
N PRO A 99 0.13 -10.63 -9.14
CA PRO A 99 -1.18 -10.06 -9.37
C PRO A 99 -1.80 -10.67 -10.61
N THR A 100 -3.09 -10.99 -10.54
CA THR A 100 -3.85 -11.41 -11.73
C THR A 100 -3.64 -10.39 -12.85
N SER A 101 -3.67 -10.83 -14.10
CA SER A 101 -3.52 -9.95 -15.26
C SER A 101 -4.49 -8.77 -15.21
N ALA A 102 -5.71 -8.98 -14.70
CA ALA A 102 -6.71 -7.94 -14.49
C ALA A 102 -6.24 -6.87 -13.48
N ILE A 103 -5.72 -7.26 -12.31
CA ILE A 103 -5.23 -6.31 -11.30
C ILE A 103 -4.01 -5.56 -11.80
N ARG A 104 -3.09 -6.25 -12.48
CA ARG A 104 -1.88 -5.63 -13.03
C ARG A 104 -2.21 -4.59 -14.11
N ILE A 105 -3.03 -4.96 -15.09
CA ILE A 105 -3.46 -4.03 -16.16
C ILE A 105 -4.21 -2.84 -15.55
N PHE A 106 -5.07 -3.10 -14.57
CA PHE A 106 -5.82 -2.05 -13.90
C PHE A 106 -4.92 -1.08 -13.14
N SER A 107 -3.97 -1.59 -12.34
CA SER A 107 -3.07 -0.74 -11.56
C SER A 107 -2.11 0.05 -12.44
N GLU A 108 -1.51 -0.59 -13.46
CA GLU A 108 -0.64 0.08 -14.43
C GLU A 108 -1.39 1.17 -15.19
N GLY A 109 -2.62 0.89 -15.63
CA GLY A 109 -3.47 1.86 -16.35
C GLY A 109 -3.82 3.09 -15.52
N ILE A 110 -4.01 2.94 -14.21
CA ILE A 110 -4.21 4.08 -13.31
C ILE A 110 -2.89 4.79 -13.05
N VAL A 111 -1.91 4.08 -12.49
CA VAL A 111 -0.67 4.68 -11.99
C VAL A 111 0.12 5.34 -13.11
N HIS A 112 0.32 4.65 -14.24
CA HIS A 112 1.12 5.15 -15.35
C HIS A 112 0.30 5.85 -16.44
N GLY A 113 -0.99 6.10 -16.20
CA GLY A 113 -1.85 6.82 -17.13
C GLY A 113 -1.28 8.19 -17.51
N GLU A 114 -1.42 8.56 -18.78
CA GLU A 114 -1.04 9.90 -19.26
C GLU A 114 -1.94 10.97 -18.64
N ARG A 115 -1.35 12.14 -18.34
CA ARG A 115 -2.06 13.30 -17.79
C ARG A 115 -1.91 14.50 -18.70
N ASN A 116 -3.02 15.22 -18.88
CA ASN A 116 -3.04 16.52 -19.55
C ASN A 116 -2.69 17.69 -18.62
N SER A 117 -2.67 17.47 -17.30
CA SER A 117 -2.33 18.53 -16.34
C SER A 117 -0.85 18.91 -16.46
N PRO A 118 -0.50 20.20 -16.32
CA PRO A 118 0.89 20.59 -16.25
C PRO A 118 1.50 19.93 -15.00
N GLY A 119 2.41 18.98 -15.20
CA GLY A 119 3.19 18.41 -14.10
C GLY A 119 4.15 19.45 -13.50
N LEU A 120 4.88 19.06 -12.45
CA LEU A 120 5.84 19.93 -11.77
C LEU A 120 6.84 20.60 -12.73
N SER A 121 7.06 21.89 -12.59
CA SER A 121 8.15 22.61 -13.25
C SER A 121 9.51 22.06 -12.85
N ASN A 122 10.56 22.33 -13.64
CA ASN A 122 11.91 21.88 -13.30
C ASN A 122 12.41 22.50 -11.99
N ALA A 123 11.99 23.73 -11.68
CA ALA A 123 12.32 24.40 -10.43
C ALA A 123 11.66 23.70 -9.22
N GLU A 124 10.38 23.33 -9.33
CA GLU A 124 9.69 22.59 -8.27
C GLU A 124 10.29 21.21 -8.05
N GLN A 125 10.58 20.45 -9.12
CA GLN A 125 11.25 19.15 -9.02
C GLN A 125 12.59 19.25 -8.28
N THR A 126 13.41 20.24 -8.66
CA THR A 126 14.72 20.49 -8.03
C THR A 126 14.55 20.89 -6.57
N ASN A 127 13.54 21.71 -6.24
CA ASN A 127 13.25 22.12 -4.88
C ASN A 127 12.86 20.92 -4.00
N ILE A 128 11.95 20.06 -4.48
CA ILE A 128 11.52 18.86 -3.73
C ILE A 128 12.71 17.93 -3.49
N SER A 129 13.51 17.67 -4.53
CA SER A 129 14.70 16.84 -4.41
C SER A 129 15.71 17.43 -3.41
N THR A 130 15.91 18.75 -3.43
CA THR A 130 16.78 19.45 -2.48
C THR A 130 16.25 19.35 -1.04
N ILE A 131 14.95 19.53 -0.83
CA ILE A 131 14.33 19.39 0.48
C ILE A 131 14.46 17.95 0.97
N SER A 132 14.16 16.96 0.13
CA SER A 132 14.33 15.53 0.47
C SER A 132 15.76 15.21 0.90
N CYS A 133 16.77 15.72 0.19
CA CYS A 133 18.18 15.56 0.57
C CYS A 133 18.53 16.24 1.90
N ARG A 134 17.88 17.35 2.27
CA ARG A 134 18.13 18.03 3.56
C ARG A 134 17.44 17.34 4.73
N MET A 135 16.34 16.65 4.47
CA MET A 135 15.54 15.97 5.50
C MET A 135 16.04 14.56 5.84
N GLN A 136 17.21 14.13 5.31
CA GLN A 136 17.65 12.74 5.45
C GLN A 136 17.96 12.32 6.88
N ASP A 137 18.47 13.27 7.67
CA ASP A 137 18.86 13.07 9.07
C ASP A 137 17.82 13.61 10.06
N GLU A 138 16.64 13.98 9.56
CA GLU A 138 15.57 14.59 10.36
C GLU A 138 14.59 13.55 10.92
N ALA A 139 13.93 13.92 12.02
CA ALA A 139 12.89 13.10 12.62
C ALA A 139 11.66 12.97 11.70
N GLU A 140 10.97 11.83 11.76
CA GLU A 140 9.80 11.48 10.91
C GLU A 140 8.77 12.61 10.78
N ALA A 141 8.42 13.28 11.89
CA ALA A 141 7.48 14.40 11.88
C ALA A 141 7.95 15.60 11.03
N ASN A 142 9.24 15.96 11.12
CA ASN A 142 9.82 17.06 10.35
C ASN A 142 9.85 16.74 8.86
N VAL A 143 10.21 15.49 8.52
CA VAL A 143 10.23 15.03 7.13
C VAL A 143 8.82 15.09 6.53
N MET A 144 7.82 14.61 7.27
CA MET A 144 6.43 14.68 6.85
C MET A 144 5.98 16.12 6.62
N ASP A 145 6.25 17.03 7.56
CA ASP A 145 5.83 18.43 7.45
C ASP A 145 6.45 19.15 6.25
N ALA A 146 7.70 18.80 5.90
CA ALA A 146 8.42 19.39 4.78
C ALA A 146 8.04 18.78 3.43
N ILE A 147 7.91 17.44 3.35
CA ILE A 147 7.79 16.73 2.07
C ILE A 147 6.33 16.47 1.69
N VAL A 148 5.45 16.15 2.64
CA VAL A 148 4.06 15.78 2.34
C VAL A 148 3.33 16.86 1.54
N PRO A 149 3.39 18.17 1.88
CA PRO A 149 2.70 19.20 1.11
C PRO A 149 3.18 19.33 -0.33
N LEU A 150 4.39 18.84 -0.63
CA LEU A 150 5.01 18.93 -1.95
C LEU A 150 4.71 17.72 -2.83
N LEU A 151 4.67 16.52 -2.23
CA LEU A 151 4.40 15.28 -2.95
C LEU A 151 2.90 15.00 -3.05
N PHE A 152 2.15 15.23 -1.97
CA PHE A 152 0.77 14.84 -1.88
C PHE A 152 -0.18 16.03 -2.09
N PRO A 153 -1.24 15.83 -2.89
CA PRO A 153 -2.20 16.88 -3.17
C PRO A 153 -2.90 17.31 -1.87
N LEU A 154 -2.89 18.62 -1.55
CA LEU A 154 -3.67 19.17 -0.44
C LEU A 154 -5.15 19.27 -0.86
N PRO A 155 -6.11 18.73 -0.08
CA PRO A 155 -7.53 18.76 -0.44
C PRO A 155 -8.05 20.15 -0.84
N GLU A 156 -7.53 21.20 -0.23
CA GLU A 156 -7.89 22.60 -0.48
C GLU A 156 -7.36 23.13 -1.82
N ILE A 157 -6.23 22.60 -2.30
CA ILE A 157 -5.53 23.05 -3.51
C ILE A 157 -5.96 22.22 -4.73
N VAL A 158 -6.52 21.04 -4.49
CA VAL A 158 -6.69 20.00 -5.50
C VAL A 158 -8.03 20.20 -6.19
N PHE A 159 -7.98 21.12 -7.15
CA PHE A 159 -8.96 21.26 -8.24
C PHE A 159 -10.34 21.78 -7.83
N GLY A 160 -10.47 22.46 -6.68
CA GLY A 160 -11.78 22.93 -6.18
C GLY A 160 -12.75 21.78 -5.87
N ARG A 161 -12.23 20.55 -5.74
CA ARG A 161 -13.03 19.34 -5.49
C ARG A 161 -13.18 19.16 -3.98
N THR A 162 -14.35 19.52 -3.45
CA THR A 162 -14.71 19.39 -2.03
C THR A 162 -14.92 17.95 -1.55
N ASN A 163 -14.66 16.96 -2.41
CA ASN A 163 -14.95 15.54 -2.16
C ASN A 163 -13.72 14.75 -1.71
N LEU A 164 -12.56 15.39 -1.51
CA LEU A 164 -11.39 14.75 -0.93
C LEU A 164 -11.28 15.11 0.54
N ALA A 165 -11.08 14.12 1.39
CA ALA A 165 -10.74 14.31 2.79
C ALA A 165 -9.43 13.60 3.10
N LYS A 166 -8.69 14.15 4.07
CA LYS A 166 -7.39 13.65 4.49
C LYS A 166 -7.32 13.64 6.02
N ASN A 167 -6.86 12.52 6.57
CA ASN A 167 -6.47 12.42 7.97
C ASN A 167 -4.95 12.22 8.08
N ARG A 168 -4.40 12.68 9.22
CA ARG A 168 -3.03 12.43 9.62
C ARG A 168 -3.02 11.75 10.99
N ASP A 169 -2.24 10.69 11.14
CA ASP A 169 -2.03 10.03 12.44
C ASP A 169 -3.33 9.55 13.13
N VAL A 170 -4.36 9.19 12.35
CA VAL A 170 -5.63 8.72 12.92
C VAL A 170 -5.69 7.21 12.87
N GLU A 171 -5.76 6.60 14.06
CA GLU A 171 -5.96 5.17 14.21
C GLU A 171 -7.27 4.73 13.55
N PHE A 172 -7.23 3.60 12.87
CA PHE A 172 -8.45 3.00 12.37
C PHE A 172 -9.34 2.54 13.51
N LEU A 173 -10.62 2.30 13.23
CA LEU A 173 -11.49 1.63 14.20
C LEU A 173 -10.86 0.30 14.67
N PRO A 174 -11.12 -0.17 15.89
CA PRO A 174 -10.55 -1.42 16.40
C PRO A 174 -10.97 -2.63 15.56
N ASN A 175 -10.12 -3.68 15.57
CA ASN A 175 -10.39 -4.99 14.98
C ASN A 175 -10.71 -4.95 13.46
N ARG A 176 -10.04 -4.06 12.72
CA ARG A 176 -10.25 -3.91 11.27
C ARG A 176 -9.28 -4.68 10.41
N VAL A 177 -8.20 -5.18 10.99
CA VAL A 177 -7.31 -6.10 10.29
C VAL A 177 -8.05 -7.43 10.13
N PRO A 178 -8.16 -7.98 8.90
CA PRO A 178 -8.87 -9.22 8.69
C PRO A 178 -8.18 -10.38 9.42
N THR A 179 -8.97 -11.20 10.11
CA THR A 179 -8.51 -12.45 10.73
C THR A 179 -9.03 -13.63 9.93
N PRO A 180 -8.17 -14.56 9.50
CA PRO A 180 -8.60 -15.77 8.81
C PRO A 180 -9.61 -16.59 9.63
N SER A 181 -10.62 -17.16 8.96
CA SER A 181 -11.54 -18.08 9.63
C SER A 181 -10.80 -19.35 10.07
N THR A 182 -11.00 -19.74 11.33
CA THR A 182 -10.39 -20.92 11.97
C THR A 182 -11.35 -22.10 12.10
N THR A 183 -12.61 -21.95 11.68
CA THR A 183 -13.72 -22.88 11.98
C THR A 183 -13.43 -24.35 11.64
N ALA A 184 -12.55 -24.63 10.67
CA ALA A 184 -12.18 -25.99 10.27
C ALA A 184 -10.66 -26.26 10.28
N ASN A 185 -9.86 -25.41 10.93
CA ASN A 185 -8.40 -25.54 10.87
C ASN A 185 -7.74 -25.26 12.24
N SER A 186 -7.59 -26.32 13.04
CA SER A 186 -6.95 -26.26 14.36
C SER A 186 -5.48 -25.82 14.31
N ILE A 187 -4.77 -26.17 13.24
CA ILE A 187 -3.37 -25.76 13.03
C ILE A 187 -3.30 -24.23 12.86
N LEU A 188 -4.22 -23.66 12.08
CA LEU A 188 -4.31 -22.21 11.90
C LEU A 188 -4.70 -21.50 13.20
N THR A 189 -5.58 -22.08 14.02
CA THR A 189 -5.89 -21.55 15.37
C THR A 189 -4.63 -21.44 16.22
N LEU A 190 -3.88 -22.54 16.35
CA LEU A 190 -2.63 -22.56 17.12
C LEU A 190 -1.60 -21.56 16.57
N ALA A 191 -1.51 -21.44 15.24
CA ALA A 191 -0.61 -20.50 14.60
C ALA A 191 -0.99 -19.03 14.87
N LEU A 192 -2.29 -18.70 14.85
CA LEU A 192 -2.79 -17.35 15.17
C LEU A 192 -2.59 -17.03 16.65
N ASP A 193 -2.85 -17.97 17.55
CA ASP A 193 -2.61 -17.81 18.99
C ASP A 193 -1.13 -17.55 19.27
N ALA A 194 -0.23 -18.32 18.63
CA ALA A 194 1.21 -18.13 18.75
C ALA A 194 1.71 -16.82 18.11
N ALA A 195 1.07 -16.36 17.03
CA ALA A 195 1.37 -15.08 16.40
C ALA A 195 0.90 -13.88 17.24
N GLY A 196 -0.16 -14.06 18.03
CA GLY A 196 -0.81 -13.00 18.80
C GLY A 196 -1.53 -11.97 17.92
N CYS A 197 -2.03 -10.92 18.55
CA CYS A 197 -2.77 -9.86 17.85
C CYS A 197 -1.86 -8.97 17.00
N LEU A 198 -2.34 -8.60 15.81
CA LEU A 198 -1.75 -7.51 15.04
C LEU A 198 -2.12 -6.16 15.66
N LYS A 199 -1.18 -5.20 15.62
CA LYS A 199 -1.47 -3.82 16.03
C LYS A 199 -2.56 -3.24 15.15
N ASN A 200 -3.45 -2.45 15.73
CA ASN A 200 -4.44 -1.75 14.93
C ASN A 200 -3.74 -0.78 13.94
N PRO A 201 -4.24 -0.61 12.70
CA PRO A 201 -3.63 0.31 11.75
C PRO A 201 -3.75 1.75 12.20
N LYS A 202 -2.68 2.53 11.99
CA LYS A 202 -2.65 3.97 12.19
C LYS A 202 -1.75 4.53 11.08
N PRO A 203 -2.28 4.70 9.86
CA PRO A 203 -1.48 5.24 8.77
C PRO A 203 -1.12 6.70 9.05
N ASP A 204 0.06 7.10 8.60
CA ASP A 204 0.54 8.47 8.74
C ASP A 204 -0.33 9.45 7.96
N LEU A 205 -0.78 9.05 6.76
CA LEU A 205 -1.85 9.74 6.03
C LEU A 205 -2.90 8.77 5.52
N CYS A 206 -4.15 9.22 5.49
CA CYS A 206 -5.26 8.47 4.91
C CYS A 206 -6.12 9.40 4.07
N PHE A 207 -6.37 9.01 2.82
CA PHE A 207 -7.20 9.74 1.86
C PHE A 207 -8.47 8.96 1.56
N GLY A 208 -9.59 9.66 1.61
CA GLY A 208 -10.90 9.14 1.28
C GLY A 208 -11.88 10.28 1.09
N TYR A 209 -13.13 10.05 1.46
CA TYR A 209 -14.20 11.00 1.20
C TYR A 209 -14.74 11.61 2.50
N PRO A 210 -15.05 12.91 2.51
CA PRO A 210 -15.82 13.49 3.61
C PRO A 210 -17.27 12.99 3.55
N LYS A 211 -17.99 13.12 4.66
CA LYS A 211 -19.43 12.80 4.71
C LYS A 211 -20.24 13.56 3.66
N SER A 212 -19.89 14.83 3.41
CA SER A 212 -20.52 15.70 2.41
C SER A 212 -20.33 15.26 0.96
N ALA A 213 -19.47 14.28 0.69
CA ALA A 213 -19.36 13.72 -0.65
C ALA A 213 -20.60 12.89 -1.05
N PHE A 214 -21.43 12.48 -0.08
CA PHE A 214 -22.60 11.62 -0.27
C PHE A 214 -23.91 12.39 -0.14
N ASP A 215 -25.00 11.89 -0.73
CA ASP A 215 -26.34 12.48 -0.58
C ASP A 215 -26.88 12.34 0.86
N ASP A 216 -27.90 13.12 1.19
CA ASP A 216 -28.45 13.19 2.55
C ASP A 216 -29.01 11.84 3.04
N ASP A 217 -29.54 11.02 2.14
CA ASP A 217 -30.02 9.67 2.45
C ASP A 217 -28.85 8.76 2.88
N SER A 218 -27.83 8.66 2.05
CA SER A 218 -26.58 7.93 2.36
C SER A 218 -25.94 8.43 3.65
N GLN A 219 -25.97 9.75 3.87
CA GLN A 219 -25.43 10.38 5.07
C GLN A 219 -26.18 10.02 6.35
N ARG A 220 -27.50 9.80 6.27
CA ARG A 220 -28.30 9.29 7.40
C ARG A 220 -27.92 7.85 7.70
N ASP A 221 -27.81 7.02 6.68
CA ASP A 221 -27.48 5.60 6.81
C ASP A 221 -26.10 5.36 7.44
N PHE A 222 -25.15 6.27 7.21
CA PHE A 222 -23.84 6.23 7.86
C PHE A 222 -23.89 6.21 9.39
N ASN A 223 -24.90 6.82 10.02
CA ASN A 223 -24.98 6.95 11.47
C ASN A 223 -25.44 5.66 12.18
N ASP A 224 -26.19 4.78 11.51
CA ASP A 224 -26.86 3.66 12.17
C ASP A 224 -26.08 2.34 12.08
N MET A 225 -25.62 1.95 10.88
CA MET A 225 -25.01 0.63 10.65
C MET A 225 -23.72 0.69 9.83
N PHE A 226 -23.59 1.68 8.95
CA PHE A 226 -22.47 1.75 8.03
C PHE A 226 -21.19 2.30 8.63
N LEU A 227 -21.21 3.01 9.77
CA LEU A 227 -19.99 3.50 10.40
C LEU A 227 -18.95 2.38 10.64
N ASN A 228 -19.41 1.17 10.93
CA ASN A 228 -18.56 -0.01 11.09
C ASN A 228 -18.10 -0.65 9.77
N LEU A 229 -18.65 -0.27 8.62
CA LEU A 229 -18.33 -0.83 7.31
C LEU A 229 -17.64 0.20 6.39
N THR A 230 -17.86 1.48 6.63
CA THR A 230 -17.51 2.57 5.71
C THR A 230 -16.56 3.59 6.34
N GLY A 231 -16.59 3.74 7.68
CA GLY A 231 -15.75 4.67 8.43
C GLY A 231 -14.57 3.95 9.08
N LEU A 232 -13.52 3.65 8.32
CA LEU A 232 -12.32 3.04 8.89
C LEU A 232 -11.50 4.02 9.72
N SER A 233 -11.44 5.29 9.29
CA SER A 233 -10.75 6.37 10.01
C SER A 233 -11.75 7.48 10.31
N ARG A 234 -11.66 8.11 11.49
CA ARG A 234 -12.65 9.11 11.94
C ARG A 234 -12.76 10.27 10.95
N GLY A 235 -13.94 10.51 10.39
CA GLY A 235 -14.17 11.60 9.43
C GLY A 235 -13.75 11.29 7.99
N ILE A 236 -13.19 10.11 7.71
CA ILE A 236 -12.87 9.63 6.36
C ILE A 236 -13.72 8.40 6.05
N TYR A 237 -14.53 8.53 5.01
CA TYR A 237 -15.38 7.47 4.49
C TYR A 237 -14.74 6.82 3.27
N HIS A 238 -14.79 5.49 3.20
CA HIS A 238 -14.25 4.67 2.12
C HIS A 238 -12.86 5.11 1.63
N PRO A 239 -11.86 5.11 2.52
CA PRO A 239 -10.50 5.45 2.13
C PRO A 239 -10.02 4.57 0.96
N PHE A 240 -9.30 5.19 0.03
CA PHE A 240 -8.81 4.54 -1.18
C PHE A 240 -7.28 4.64 -1.32
N MET A 241 -6.64 5.48 -0.52
CA MET A 241 -5.18 5.60 -0.47
C MET A 241 -4.70 5.88 0.95
N ILE A 242 -3.59 5.25 1.34
CA ILE A 242 -2.88 5.51 2.60
C ILE A 242 -1.40 5.81 2.33
N VAL A 243 -0.74 6.45 3.28
CA VAL A 243 0.70 6.69 3.24
C VAL A 243 1.30 6.27 4.57
N GLU A 244 2.44 5.60 4.50
CA GLU A 244 3.26 5.21 5.65
C GLU A 244 4.66 5.79 5.43
N TRP A 245 5.16 6.54 6.39
CA TRP A 245 6.45 7.20 6.37
C TRP A 245 7.40 6.53 7.35
N LYS A 246 8.68 6.41 7.01
CA LYS A 246 9.73 6.06 7.97
C LYS A 246 10.95 6.95 7.77
N SER A 247 11.53 7.43 8.86
CA SER A 247 12.83 8.13 8.79
C SER A 247 13.96 7.16 9.09
N SER A 248 14.97 7.10 8.22
CA SER A 248 16.19 6.35 8.50
C SER A 248 16.95 6.91 9.70
N ALA A 249 16.80 8.22 9.99
CA ALA A 249 17.44 8.87 11.14
C ALA A 249 16.93 8.33 12.49
N THR A 250 15.68 7.87 12.54
CA THR A 250 15.07 7.25 13.73
C THR A 250 15.13 5.72 13.72
N GLY A 251 15.88 5.14 12.78
CA GLY A 251 16.01 3.69 12.61
C GLY A 251 14.81 3.03 11.94
N GLY A 252 13.89 3.81 11.36
CA GLY A 252 12.79 3.28 10.54
C GLY A 252 13.28 2.90 9.15
N THR A 253 12.75 1.80 8.62
CA THR A 253 13.12 1.29 7.29
C THR A 253 11.91 1.24 6.35
N GLN A 254 12.15 1.19 5.04
CA GLN A 254 11.09 0.92 4.06
C GLN A 254 10.36 -0.40 4.34
N TYR A 255 11.06 -1.39 4.92
CA TYR A 255 10.46 -2.66 5.32
C TYR A 255 9.43 -2.50 6.45
N ASP A 256 9.69 -1.58 7.39
CA ASP A 256 8.73 -1.19 8.43
C ASP A 256 7.52 -0.48 7.85
N ALA A 257 7.73 0.47 6.93
CA ALA A 257 6.65 1.17 6.24
C ALA A 257 5.77 0.19 5.45
N GLN A 258 6.37 -0.76 4.73
CA GLN A 258 5.64 -1.82 4.03
C GLN A 258 4.85 -2.72 4.98
N ASN A 259 5.40 -3.11 6.14
CA ASN A 259 4.66 -3.89 7.13
C ASN A 259 3.42 -3.15 7.64
N GLN A 260 3.49 -1.82 7.76
CA GLN A 260 2.35 -0.99 8.15
C GLN A 260 1.36 -0.86 7.00
N ALA A 261 1.83 -0.60 5.78
CA ALA A 261 1.01 -0.48 4.59
C ALA A 261 0.24 -1.78 4.30
N MET A 262 0.87 -2.95 4.41
CA MET A 262 0.20 -4.25 4.27
C MET A 262 -1.00 -4.39 5.21
N ARG A 263 -0.79 -4.01 6.47
CA ARG A 263 -1.82 -4.14 7.51
C ARG A 263 -2.96 -3.15 7.30
N SER A 264 -2.61 -1.90 7.04
CA SER A 264 -3.54 -0.81 6.75
C SER A 264 -4.34 -1.11 5.47
N GLY A 265 -3.67 -1.51 4.39
CA GLY A 265 -4.28 -1.86 3.10
C GLY A 265 -5.20 -3.08 3.19
N ALA A 266 -4.80 -4.15 3.87
CA ALA A 266 -5.67 -5.31 4.09
C ALA A 266 -6.94 -4.95 4.86
N ALA A 267 -6.86 -4.06 5.85
CA ALA A 267 -8.02 -3.55 6.56
C ALA A 267 -8.97 -2.77 5.63
N LEU A 268 -8.43 -1.93 4.73
CA LEU A 268 -9.25 -1.20 3.76
C LEU A 268 -9.95 -2.13 2.77
N VAL A 269 -9.21 -3.08 2.18
CA VAL A 269 -9.76 -4.05 1.23
C VAL A 269 -10.83 -4.89 1.90
N SER A 270 -10.59 -5.37 3.12
CA SER A 270 -11.56 -6.19 3.86
C SER A 270 -12.85 -5.44 4.12
N ALA A 271 -12.78 -4.21 4.63
CA ALA A 271 -13.99 -3.43 4.92
C ALA A 271 -14.83 -3.19 3.65
N ARG A 272 -14.16 -2.92 2.53
CA ARG A 272 -14.84 -2.73 1.26
C ARG A 272 -15.45 -4.03 0.73
N LEU A 273 -14.73 -5.15 0.82
CA LEU A 273 -15.26 -6.45 0.46
C LEU A 273 -16.48 -6.81 1.31
N ASP A 274 -16.43 -6.58 2.61
CA ASP A 274 -17.55 -6.83 3.53
C ASP A 274 -18.78 -5.97 3.21
N LEU A 275 -18.58 -4.74 2.72
CA LEU A 275 -19.68 -3.91 2.21
C LEU A 275 -20.34 -4.56 1.00
N PHE A 276 -19.57 -4.97 -0.01
CA PHE A 276 -20.12 -5.62 -1.20
C PHE A 276 -20.85 -6.92 -0.85
N LEU A 277 -20.26 -7.75 0.02
CA LEU A 277 -20.85 -9.02 0.43
C LEU A 277 -22.13 -8.89 1.24
N ARG A 278 -22.40 -7.71 1.82
CA ARG A 278 -23.67 -7.41 2.48
C ARG A 278 -24.77 -7.00 1.50
N ILE A 279 -24.38 -6.47 0.34
CA ILE A 279 -25.30 -6.00 -0.70
C ILE A 279 -25.62 -7.14 -1.66
N ASN A 280 -24.61 -7.95 -1.99
CA ASN A 280 -24.70 -9.06 -2.92
C ASN A 280 -23.95 -10.27 -2.34
N GLU A 281 -24.45 -11.48 -2.55
CA GLU A 281 -23.79 -12.70 -2.11
C GLU A 281 -22.55 -13.03 -2.95
N ILE A 282 -22.46 -12.45 -4.16
CA ILE A 282 -21.34 -12.66 -5.08
C ILE A 282 -20.19 -11.67 -4.75
N PRO A 283 -18.96 -12.16 -4.50
CA PRO A 283 -17.80 -11.29 -4.33
C PRO A 283 -17.58 -10.41 -5.57
N PRO A 284 -17.31 -9.10 -5.38
CA PRO A 284 -16.99 -8.21 -6.49
C PRO A 284 -15.61 -8.57 -7.07
N PRO A 285 -15.33 -8.16 -8.33
CA PRO A 285 -13.99 -8.34 -8.88
C PRO A 285 -12.96 -7.53 -8.05
N PRO A 286 -11.70 -7.98 -7.93
CA PRO A 286 -10.72 -7.33 -7.06
C PRO A 286 -10.45 -5.85 -7.39
N THR A 287 -10.66 -5.43 -8.65
CA THR A 287 -10.55 -4.02 -9.09
C THR A 287 -11.58 -3.09 -8.44
N GLU A 288 -12.67 -3.65 -7.90
CA GLU A 288 -13.70 -2.89 -7.18
C GLU A 288 -13.41 -2.75 -5.69
N THR A 289 -12.57 -3.61 -5.11
CA THR A 289 -12.23 -3.60 -3.68
C THR A 289 -10.81 -3.12 -3.40
N CYS A 290 -9.96 -3.07 -4.42
CA CYS A 290 -8.56 -2.68 -4.28
C CYS A 290 -8.38 -1.27 -3.71
N VAL A 291 -7.23 -1.04 -3.09
CA VAL A 291 -6.79 0.27 -2.60
C VAL A 291 -5.32 0.48 -2.91
N PHE A 292 -4.87 1.72 -2.88
CA PHE A 292 -3.45 2.05 -3.03
C PHE A 292 -2.81 2.38 -1.68
N SER A 293 -1.49 2.19 -1.60
CA SER A 293 -0.69 2.80 -0.53
C SER A 293 0.58 3.39 -1.10
N CYS A 294 1.16 4.36 -0.41
CA CYS A 294 2.53 4.82 -0.67
C CYS A 294 3.38 4.61 0.58
N THR A 295 4.49 3.88 0.47
CA THR A 295 5.49 3.80 1.53
C THR A 295 6.62 4.73 1.18
N VAL A 296 7.02 5.59 2.10
CA VAL A 296 8.07 6.55 1.87
C VAL A 296 9.11 6.44 2.97
N ASP A 297 10.37 6.37 2.57
CA ASP A 297 11.49 6.58 3.46
C ASP A 297 12.32 7.80 3.03
N THR A 298 13.48 7.95 3.65
CA THR A 298 14.40 9.03 3.36
C THR A 298 14.83 9.11 1.88
N TYR A 299 14.88 7.98 1.17
CA TYR A 299 15.50 7.88 -0.16
C TYR A 299 14.52 7.50 -1.24
N THR A 300 13.47 6.77 -0.90
CA THR A 300 12.59 6.08 -1.83
C THR A 300 11.13 6.28 -1.48
N ALA A 301 10.30 6.24 -2.50
CA ALA A 301 8.85 6.13 -2.38
C ALA A 301 8.39 4.95 -3.23
N ASN A 302 7.57 4.09 -2.65
CA ASN A 302 6.97 2.97 -3.37
C ASN A 302 5.46 3.10 -3.35
N ILE A 303 4.84 3.00 -4.51
CA ILE A 303 3.38 2.88 -4.64
C ILE A 303 3.05 1.41 -4.71
N HIS A 304 2.06 1.00 -3.93
CA HIS A 304 1.56 -0.37 -3.89
C HIS A 304 0.07 -0.41 -4.21
N ILE A 305 -0.37 -1.49 -4.84
CA ILE A 305 -1.79 -1.87 -4.90
C ILE A 305 -2.06 -3.01 -3.92
N HIS A 306 -3.22 -2.95 -3.27
CA HIS A 306 -3.72 -3.98 -2.37
C HIS A 306 -4.99 -4.60 -2.93
N TRP A 307 -5.13 -5.92 -2.85
CA TRP A 307 -6.35 -6.63 -3.23
C TRP A 307 -6.58 -7.86 -2.36
N CYS A 308 -7.75 -8.47 -2.51
CA CYS A 308 -8.09 -9.72 -1.85
C CYS A 308 -8.39 -10.78 -2.91
N GLU A 309 -7.88 -11.97 -2.68
CA GLU A 309 -8.25 -13.18 -3.40
C GLU A 309 -9.11 -14.07 -2.48
N VAL A 310 -10.09 -14.71 -3.09
CA VAL A 310 -10.97 -15.66 -2.41
C VAL A 310 -10.73 -17.01 -3.06
N ASP A 311 -10.26 -17.97 -2.28
CA ASP A 311 -10.12 -19.36 -2.69
C ASP A 311 -11.51 -19.94 -2.95
N GLU A 312 -11.78 -20.36 -4.19
CA GLU A 312 -13.12 -20.83 -4.59
C GLU A 312 -13.56 -22.09 -3.84
N ALA A 313 -12.61 -22.96 -3.47
CA ALA A 313 -12.91 -24.23 -2.82
C ALA A 313 -13.25 -24.06 -1.33
N SER A 314 -12.52 -23.22 -0.61
CA SER A 314 -12.65 -23.06 0.84
C SER A 314 -13.31 -21.76 1.28
N GLY A 315 -13.52 -20.81 0.36
CA GLY A 315 -13.95 -19.44 0.66
C GLY A 315 -12.92 -18.64 1.46
N ALA A 316 -11.70 -19.16 1.59
CA ALA A 316 -10.61 -18.53 2.31
C ALA A 316 -10.18 -17.22 1.64
N ARG A 317 -10.05 -16.16 2.43
CA ARG A 317 -9.52 -14.87 1.96
C ARG A 317 -8.02 -14.80 2.18
N SER A 318 -7.30 -14.31 1.18
CA SER A 318 -5.91 -13.84 1.27
C SER A 318 -5.84 -12.39 0.82
N PHE A 319 -5.00 -11.60 1.48
CA PHE A 319 -4.80 -10.18 1.20
C PHE A 319 -3.40 -9.98 0.68
N HIS A 320 -3.28 -9.27 -0.43
CA HIS A 320 -2.04 -9.13 -1.15
C HIS A 320 -1.71 -7.67 -1.37
N MET A 321 -0.42 -7.37 -1.35
CA MET A 321 0.17 -6.08 -1.68
C MET A 321 1.22 -6.30 -2.77
N ASN A 322 1.22 -5.48 -3.80
CA ASN A 322 2.26 -5.52 -4.83
C ASN A 322 2.77 -4.13 -5.15
N THR A 323 4.09 -4.00 -5.26
CA THR A 323 4.75 -2.76 -5.68
C THR A 323 4.45 -2.52 -7.17
N VAL A 324 3.84 -1.38 -7.47
CA VAL A 324 3.51 -0.94 -8.84
C VAL A 324 4.40 0.21 -9.32
N SER A 325 5.03 0.94 -8.40
CA SER A 325 6.01 1.95 -8.74
C SER A 325 7.05 2.07 -7.63
N ASP A 326 8.31 2.25 -8.02
CA ASP A 326 9.45 2.52 -7.14
C ASP A 326 10.20 3.74 -7.69
N VAL A 327 10.46 4.71 -6.82
CA VAL A 327 11.01 6.03 -7.13
C VAL A 327 12.05 6.43 -6.09
N MET A 328 13.20 6.93 -6.55
CA MET A 328 14.21 7.60 -5.75
C MET A 328 13.93 9.10 -5.63
N LEU A 329 13.73 9.58 -4.41
CA LEU A 329 13.39 10.99 -4.13
C LEU A 329 14.55 11.97 -4.42
N LYS A 330 15.78 11.48 -4.51
CA LYS A 330 16.95 12.29 -4.90
C LYS A 330 17.01 12.62 -6.40
N ARG A 331 16.14 12.03 -7.23
CA ARG A 331 16.12 12.21 -8.68
C ARG A 331 14.94 13.10 -9.07
N PRO A 332 15.17 14.34 -9.56
CA PRO A 332 14.09 15.29 -9.85
C PRO A 332 13.03 14.76 -10.84
N ASP A 333 13.48 14.00 -11.85
CA ASP A 333 12.62 13.35 -12.85
C ASP A 333 11.76 12.23 -12.24
N GLU A 334 12.31 11.46 -11.30
CA GLU A 334 11.53 10.43 -10.60
C GLU A 334 10.55 11.04 -9.59
N VAL A 335 10.91 12.15 -8.93
CA VAL A 335 9.96 12.94 -8.12
C VAL A 335 8.80 13.45 -8.96
N ARG A 336 9.08 13.94 -10.18
CA ARG A 336 8.02 14.35 -11.13
C ARG A 336 7.10 13.17 -11.46
N ARG A 337 7.69 12.00 -11.71
CA ARG A 337 6.96 10.76 -11.97
C ARG A 337 6.09 10.37 -10.78
N LEU A 338 6.63 10.31 -9.56
CA LEU A 338 5.88 9.99 -8.35
C LEU A 338 4.69 10.93 -8.16
N ARG A 339 4.92 12.23 -8.30
CA ARG A 339 3.86 13.23 -8.19
C ARG A 339 2.73 12.97 -9.17
N ARG A 340 3.07 12.69 -10.44
CA ARG A 340 2.10 12.35 -11.50
C ARG A 340 1.30 11.10 -11.14
N GLU A 341 1.99 10.05 -10.66
CA GLU A 341 1.37 8.78 -10.28
C GLU A 341 0.42 8.93 -9.09
N ILE A 342 0.78 9.73 -8.08
CA ILE A 342 -0.11 10.07 -6.95
C ILE A 342 -1.34 10.83 -7.46
N GLU A 343 -1.16 11.82 -8.32
CA GLU A 343 -2.29 12.57 -8.88
C GLU A 343 -3.24 11.68 -9.69
N ASN A 344 -2.71 10.71 -10.44
CA ASN A 344 -3.53 9.73 -11.16
C ASN A 344 -4.40 8.90 -10.22
N ILE A 345 -3.83 8.41 -9.11
CA ILE A 345 -4.58 7.66 -8.09
C ILE A 345 -5.67 8.54 -7.48
N MET A 346 -5.39 9.83 -7.25
CA MET A 346 -6.36 10.76 -6.68
C MET A 346 -7.50 11.06 -7.64
N ASP A 347 -7.21 11.27 -8.92
CA ASP A 347 -8.24 11.45 -9.95
C ASP A 347 -9.10 10.19 -10.11
N TRP A 348 -8.49 9.01 -10.16
CA TRP A 348 -9.22 7.75 -10.14
C TRP A 348 -10.11 7.64 -8.89
N GLY A 349 -9.57 8.01 -7.73
CA GLY A 349 -10.26 8.07 -6.44
C GLY A 349 -11.50 8.97 -6.49
N LEU A 350 -11.39 10.15 -7.07
CA LEU A 350 -12.44 11.18 -7.08
C LEU A 350 -13.44 11.02 -8.22
N ASP A 351 -13.04 10.42 -9.34
CA ASP A 351 -13.87 10.29 -10.53
C ASP A 351 -14.51 8.91 -10.58
N VAL A 352 -13.71 7.87 -10.82
CA VAL A 352 -14.23 6.51 -11.05
C VAL A 352 -14.67 5.86 -9.74
N ARG A 353 -13.81 5.89 -8.72
CA ARG A 353 -14.02 5.16 -7.46
C ARG A 353 -15.12 5.78 -6.62
N LEU A 354 -15.23 7.10 -6.58
CA LEU A 354 -16.28 7.79 -5.83
C LEU A 354 -17.67 7.49 -6.41
N VAL A 355 -17.84 7.57 -7.74
CA VAL A 355 -19.13 7.26 -8.40
C VAL A 355 -19.59 5.85 -8.04
N LYS A 356 -18.71 4.86 -8.14
CA LYS A 356 -19.04 3.48 -7.76
C LYS A 356 -19.34 3.34 -6.28
N THR A 357 -18.59 4.05 -5.43
CA THR A 357 -18.83 4.02 -3.98
C THR A 357 -20.21 4.60 -3.64
N LYS A 358 -20.64 5.69 -4.28
CA LYS A 358 -21.98 6.25 -4.11
C LYS A 358 -23.07 5.25 -4.50
N GLN A 359 -22.92 4.60 -5.65
CA GLN A 359 -23.86 3.57 -6.11
C GLN A 359 -24.00 2.44 -5.09
N VAL A 360 -22.87 1.90 -4.62
CA VAL A 360 -22.82 0.81 -3.64
C VAL A 360 -23.47 1.24 -2.32
N VAL A 361 -23.21 2.45 -1.83
CA VAL A 361 -23.83 2.96 -0.60
C VAL A 361 -25.34 3.13 -0.75
N ALA A 362 -25.81 3.70 -1.87
CA ALA A 362 -27.24 3.86 -2.15
C ALA A 362 -27.97 2.50 -2.20
N LEU A 363 -27.42 1.53 -2.94
CA LEU A 363 -27.94 0.15 -2.99
C LEU A 363 -28.03 -0.49 -1.60
N ALA A 364 -27.04 -0.22 -0.75
CA ALA A 364 -27.01 -0.76 0.59
C ALA A 364 -28.06 -0.11 1.50
N GLY A 365 -28.32 1.19 1.35
CA GLY A 365 -29.39 1.91 2.02
C GLY A 365 -30.79 1.38 1.66
N ASP A 366 -31.03 1.14 0.37
CA ASP A 366 -32.30 0.57 -0.13
C ASP A 366 -32.60 -0.79 0.50
N LEU A 367 -31.60 -1.68 0.54
CA LEU A 367 -31.73 -3.02 1.12
C LEU A 367 -32.06 -2.98 2.63
N LEU A 368 -31.48 -2.03 3.36
CA LEU A 368 -31.78 -1.85 4.78
C LEU A 368 -33.21 -1.37 5.01
N THR A 369 -33.69 -0.45 4.16
CA THR A 369 -35.06 0.05 4.22
C THR A 369 -36.06 -1.09 4.04
N VAL A 370 -35.86 -1.93 3.02
CA VAL A 370 -36.72 -3.12 2.77
C VAL A 370 -36.70 -4.09 3.96
N ARG A 371 -35.51 -4.38 4.53
CA ARG A 371 -35.38 -5.30 5.65
C ARG A 371 -36.10 -4.80 6.91
N ASN A 372 -36.01 -3.49 7.18
CA ASN A 372 -36.66 -2.85 8.32
C ASN A 372 -38.18 -2.83 8.18
N GLU A 373 -38.70 -2.58 6.97
CA GLU A 373 -40.15 -2.67 6.69
C GLU A 373 -40.68 -4.09 6.82
N GLY A 374 -39.94 -5.09 6.31
CA GLY A 374 -40.26 -6.50 6.47
C GLY A 374 -40.30 -6.94 7.94
N ALA A 375 -39.34 -6.48 8.75
CA ALA A 375 -39.32 -6.74 10.19
C ALA A 375 -40.51 -6.09 10.93
N LYS A 376 -40.89 -4.86 10.56
CA LYS A 376 -42.07 -4.17 11.12
C LYS A 376 -43.37 -4.89 10.73
N LYS A 377 -43.50 -5.39 9.49
CA LYS A 377 -44.66 -6.18 9.05
C LYS A 377 -44.76 -7.50 9.80
N ARG A 378 -43.65 -8.24 9.99
CA ARG A 378 -43.64 -9.48 10.79
C ARG A 378 -44.04 -9.27 12.24
N LYS A 379 -43.64 -8.14 12.86
CA LYS A 379 -44.07 -7.79 14.23
C LYS A 379 -45.56 -7.44 14.34
N ARG A 380 -46.19 -6.94 13.27
CA ARG A 380 -47.64 -6.61 13.26
C ARG A 380 -48.55 -7.82 13.03
N VAL A 381 -48.04 -8.93 12.51
CA VAL A 381 -48.82 -10.15 12.26
C VAL A 381 -48.87 -11.07 13.49
N ILE A 382 -48.12 -10.76 14.55
CA ILE A 382 -48.02 -11.57 15.78
C ILE A 382 -48.82 -10.91 16.94
N ILE A 383 -49.78 -10.03 16.65
CA ILE A 383 -50.67 -9.42 17.66
C ILE A 383 -52.11 -9.86 17.42
#